data_AF-A0A3N5UB64-F1
#
_entry.id   AF-A0A3N5UB64-F1
#
_cell.length_a   1.000
_cell.length_b   1.000
_cell.length_c   1.000
_cell.angle_alpha   90.00
_cell.angle_beta   90.00
_cell.angle_gamma   90.00
#
_symmetry.space_group_name_H-M   'P 1'
#
loop_
_entity.id
_entity.type
_entity.pdbx_description
1 polymer ?
#
loop_
_entity_poly.entity_id
_entity_poly.type
_entity_poly.pdbx_seq_one_letter_code
_entity_poly.pdbx_strand_id
1 'polypeptide(L)'
;MQNLPVPLASKRNEDMRLKLKWLMLARVLFTTLLLGSTVVLQLGVAASPLAPGLLVLYGLIASIFCMSFFYTLLLGRVGNVAAFTYVQIGLDTVIVSLIIYVTGNYSSIFSFLYLVVIIYSSMLLYRSGSMVISMLCSAQYAFLVILEYNGVLKPFALEDGLLAGIGDFNQVFYKILITIFGCFAVAFLSSLLAEQARKSRKELWAMEDQVRRVEKMAAVGEMAAGLAHEIKNPLASMTGSIQIL
;
A
#
# COMPACT_ATOMS: atom_id res chain seq x y z
N MET A 1 23.82 9.58 -25.47
CA MET A 1 24.00 9.13 -24.07
C MET A 1 23.34 7.77 -23.90
N GLN A 2 24.15 6.74 -23.75
CA GLN A 2 23.73 5.33 -23.64
C GLN A 2 22.95 5.13 -22.33
N ASN A 3 21.68 4.76 -22.43
CA ASN A 3 20.93 4.23 -21.30
C ASN A 3 21.57 2.90 -20.89
N LEU A 4 22.50 2.93 -19.94
CA LEU A 4 22.97 1.72 -19.27
C LEU A 4 21.77 1.01 -18.65
N PRO A 5 21.68 -0.32 -18.72
CA PRO A 5 20.64 -1.07 -18.05
C PRO A 5 20.76 -0.85 -16.54
N VAL A 6 19.84 -0.05 -16.00
CA VAL A 6 19.70 0.17 -14.55
C VAL A 6 19.51 -1.20 -13.90
N PRO A 7 20.38 -1.63 -12.96
CA PRO A 7 20.32 -3.00 -12.42
C PRO A 7 18.96 -3.27 -11.80
N LEU A 8 18.35 -4.43 -12.09
CA LEU A 8 16.97 -4.81 -11.70
C LEU A 8 16.65 -4.55 -10.21
N ALA A 9 17.65 -4.62 -9.33
CA ALA A 9 17.52 -4.33 -7.90
C ALA A 9 17.23 -2.85 -7.59
N SER A 10 17.80 -1.91 -8.37
CA SER A 10 17.59 -0.46 -8.20
C SER A 10 16.18 -0.05 -8.63
N LYS A 11 15.72 -0.52 -9.80
CA LYS A 11 14.37 -0.26 -10.33
C LYS A 11 13.27 -0.78 -9.37
N ARG A 12 13.49 -1.95 -8.77
CA ARG A 12 12.59 -2.52 -7.75
C ARG A 12 12.49 -1.65 -6.50
N ASN A 13 13.61 -1.10 -6.03
CA ASN A 13 13.63 -0.24 -4.85
C ASN A 13 12.98 1.11 -5.13
N GLU A 14 13.17 1.68 -6.31
CA GLU A 14 12.50 2.92 -6.74
C GLU A 14 10.99 2.75 -6.85
N ASP A 15 10.52 1.68 -7.51
CA ASP A 15 9.10 1.35 -7.60
C ASP A 15 8.47 1.18 -6.20
N MET A 16 9.19 0.53 -5.29
CA MET A 16 8.73 0.32 -3.92
C MET A 16 8.68 1.64 -3.15
N ARG A 17 9.71 2.51 -3.27
CA ARG A 17 9.71 3.84 -2.66
C ARG A 17 8.58 4.72 -3.18
N LEU A 18 8.29 4.67 -4.48
CA LEU A 18 7.18 5.41 -5.09
C LEU A 18 5.83 4.93 -4.53
N LYS A 19 5.62 3.62 -4.46
CA LYS A 19 4.41 3.04 -3.84
C LYS A 19 4.27 3.43 -2.36
N LEU A 20 5.37 3.44 -1.59
CA LEU A 20 5.36 3.88 -0.19
C LEU A 20 4.97 5.36 -0.07
N LYS A 21 5.49 6.25 -0.93
CA LYS A 21 5.11 7.68 -0.93
C LYS A 21 3.62 7.88 -1.23
N TRP A 22 3.10 7.20 -2.26
CA TRP A 22 1.68 7.23 -2.58
C TRP A 22 0.82 6.69 -1.44
N LEU A 23 1.29 5.62 -0.77
CA LEU A 23 0.61 5.10 0.40
C LEU A 23 0.58 6.09 1.55
N MET A 24 1.70 6.75 1.87
CA MET A 24 1.74 7.75 2.94
C MET A 24 0.77 8.91 2.65
N LEU A 25 0.68 9.35 1.39
CA LEU A 25 -0.27 10.38 0.98
C LEU A 25 -1.73 9.90 1.08
N ALA A 26 -2.03 8.71 0.54
CA ALA A 26 -3.37 8.13 0.61
C ALA A 26 -3.81 7.90 2.07
N ARG A 27 -2.89 7.47 2.94
CA ARG A 27 -3.13 7.29 4.38
C ARG A 27 -3.52 8.60 5.04
N VAL A 28 -2.72 9.65 4.85
CA VAL A 28 -3.01 10.97 5.42
C VAL A 28 -4.36 11.46 4.94
N LEU A 29 -4.62 11.42 3.63
CA LEU A 29 -5.90 11.84 3.06
C LEU A 29 -7.07 11.06 3.68
N PHE A 30 -6.99 9.73 3.72
CA PHE A 30 -8.07 8.89 4.21
C PHE A 30 -8.31 9.06 5.72
N THR A 31 -7.25 9.11 6.51
CA THR A 31 -7.35 9.37 7.95
C THR A 31 -7.91 10.76 8.22
N THR A 32 -7.49 11.80 7.49
CA THR A 32 -8.07 13.14 7.65
C THR A 32 -9.53 13.19 7.28
N LEU A 33 -9.94 12.48 6.23
CA LEU A 33 -11.33 12.44 5.81
C LEU A 33 -12.21 11.73 6.85
N LEU A 34 -11.74 10.60 7.39
CA LEU A 34 -12.48 9.81 8.38
C LEU A 34 -12.51 10.41 9.78
N LEU A 35 -11.37 10.87 10.29
CA LEU A 35 -11.32 11.51 11.61
C LEU A 35 -11.90 12.92 11.53
N GLY A 36 -11.69 13.62 10.41
CA GLY A 36 -12.29 14.93 10.15
C GLY A 36 -13.81 14.87 10.06
N SER A 37 -14.40 13.84 9.43
CA SER A 37 -15.85 13.67 9.45
C SER A 37 -16.39 13.45 10.87
N THR A 38 -15.65 12.69 11.69
CA THR A 38 -16.00 12.49 13.11
C THR A 38 -15.96 13.81 13.88
N VAL A 39 -14.92 14.64 13.69
CA VAL A 39 -14.82 15.99 14.26
C VAL A 39 -16.02 16.85 13.87
N VAL A 40 -16.40 16.86 12.59
CA VAL A 40 -17.52 17.67 12.08
C VAL A 40 -18.85 17.22 12.71
N LEU A 41 -19.10 15.92 12.78
CA LEU A 41 -20.30 15.38 13.46
C LEU A 41 -20.31 15.77 14.94
N GLN A 42 -19.16 15.68 15.61
CA GLN A 42 -19.04 16.05 17.02
C GLN A 42 -19.22 17.55 17.25
N LEU A 43 -18.73 18.42 16.35
CA LEU A 43 -18.93 19.88 16.45
C LEU A 43 -20.38 20.29 16.22
N GLY A 44 -21.15 19.51 15.45
CA GLY A 44 -22.59 19.71 15.28
C GLY A 44 -23.43 19.34 16.51
N VAL A 45 -22.90 18.46 17.38
CA VAL A 45 -23.60 17.95 18.58
C VAL A 45 -23.03 18.55 19.87
N ALA A 46 -21.72 18.79 19.95
CA ALA A 46 -21.01 19.25 21.13
C ALA A 46 -21.09 20.78 21.26
N ALA A 47 -21.42 21.24 22.48
CA ALA A 47 -21.53 22.67 22.79
C ALA A 47 -20.20 23.44 22.79
N SER A 48 -19.05 22.76 22.75
CA SER A 48 -17.73 23.42 22.78
C SER A 48 -16.69 22.71 21.90
N PRO A 49 -15.94 23.45 21.06
CA PRO A 49 -14.89 22.91 20.20
C PRO A 49 -13.64 22.41 20.97
N LEU A 50 -13.56 22.66 22.28
CA LEU A 50 -12.49 22.22 23.17
C LEU A 50 -12.88 21.04 24.09
N ALA A 51 -13.96 20.32 23.77
CA ALA A 51 -14.33 19.14 24.54
C ALA A 51 -13.16 18.13 24.63
N PRO A 52 -12.93 17.47 25.78
CA PRO A 52 -11.83 16.51 25.96
C PRO A 52 -11.77 15.42 24.87
N GLY A 53 -12.94 14.99 24.41
CA GLY A 53 -13.13 14.12 23.25
C GLY A 53 -12.47 14.59 21.96
N LEU A 54 -12.78 15.82 21.57
CA LEU A 54 -12.25 16.48 20.37
C LEU A 54 -10.74 16.69 20.48
N LEU A 55 -10.23 17.04 21.67
CA LEU A 55 -8.80 17.20 21.92
C LEU A 55 -8.01 15.90 21.67
N VAL A 56 -8.53 14.75 22.11
CA VAL A 56 -7.88 13.45 21.84
C VAL A 56 -7.90 13.13 20.35
N LEU A 57 -9.00 13.41 19.66
CA LEU A 57 -9.11 13.22 18.21
C LEU A 57 -8.12 14.10 17.44
N TYR A 58 -8.00 15.39 17.82
CA TYR A 58 -7.00 16.31 17.26
C TYR A 58 -5.57 15.86 17.54
N GLY A 59 -5.28 15.41 18.76
CA GLY A 59 -3.97 14.86 19.13
C GLY A 59 -3.63 13.62 18.31
N LEU A 60 -4.60 12.75 18.05
CA LEU A 60 -4.43 11.55 17.24
C LEU A 60 -4.16 11.90 15.77
N ILE A 61 -4.89 12.86 15.19
CA ILE A 61 -4.62 13.38 13.84
C ILE A 61 -3.20 13.96 13.77
N ALA A 62 -2.83 14.83 14.72
CA ALA A 62 -1.50 15.44 14.76
C ALA A 62 -0.38 14.39 14.89
N SER A 63 -0.58 13.37 15.72
CA SER A 63 0.35 12.24 15.85
C SER A 63 0.54 11.52 14.52
N ILE A 64 -0.54 11.20 13.79
CA ILE A 64 -0.48 10.53 12.49
C ILE A 64 0.26 11.37 11.44
N PHE A 65 0.02 12.68 11.41
CA PHE A 65 0.73 13.59 10.52
C PHE A 65 2.23 13.65 10.84
N CYS A 66 2.58 13.78 12.12
CA CYS A 66 3.96 13.81 12.58
C CYS A 66 4.69 12.51 12.21
N MET A 67 4.03 11.37 12.46
CA MET A 67 4.45 10.03 12.03
C MET A 67 4.71 9.94 10.53
N SER A 68 3.74 10.35 9.70
CA SER A 68 3.85 10.34 8.24
C SER A 68 5.03 11.19 7.75
N PHE A 69 5.24 12.35 8.37
CA PHE A 69 6.35 13.22 8.06
C PHE A 69 7.70 12.58 8.41
N PHE A 70 7.79 11.99 9.61
CA PHE A 70 9.00 11.33 10.09
C PHE A 70 9.38 10.14 9.19
N TYR A 71 8.41 9.32 8.78
CA TYR A 71 8.66 8.22 7.84
C TYR A 71 9.18 8.69 6.49
N THR A 72 8.64 9.80 5.97
CA THR A 72 9.11 10.36 4.70
C THR A 72 10.56 10.83 4.79
N LEU A 73 10.96 11.41 5.93
CA LEU A 73 12.35 11.81 6.20
C LEU A 73 13.28 10.60 6.31
N LEU A 74 12.86 9.55 7.02
CA LEU A 74 13.66 8.33 7.21
C LEU A 74 13.82 7.52 5.91
N LEU A 75 12.83 7.55 5.02
CA LEU A 75 12.86 6.82 3.75
C LEU A 75 14.04 7.22 2.85
N GLY A 76 14.56 8.45 3.02
CA GLY A 76 15.78 8.91 2.36
C GLY A 76 17.08 8.28 2.90
N ARG A 77 17.10 7.85 4.16
CA ARG A 77 18.30 7.38 4.88
C ARG A 77 18.41 5.85 4.99
N VAL A 78 17.35 5.11 4.72
CA VAL A 78 17.33 3.65 4.92
C VAL A 78 17.77 2.89 3.66
N GLY A 79 18.77 2.03 3.81
CA GLY A 79 19.25 1.14 2.74
C GLY A 79 18.33 -0.06 2.46
N ASN A 80 17.69 -0.62 3.50
CA ASN A 80 16.77 -1.76 3.37
C ASN A 80 15.31 -1.31 3.37
N VAL A 81 14.78 -0.99 2.17
CA VAL A 81 13.41 -0.52 1.98
C VAL A 81 12.37 -1.58 2.43
N ALA A 82 12.67 -2.88 2.29
CA ALA A 82 11.71 -3.93 2.65
C ALA A 82 11.49 -4.06 4.16
N ALA A 83 12.58 -4.02 4.95
CA ALA A 83 12.49 -4.02 6.41
C ALA A 83 11.78 -2.76 6.93
N PHE A 84 12.07 -1.60 6.33
CA PHE A 84 11.37 -0.36 6.63
C PHE A 84 9.87 -0.46 6.40
N THR A 85 9.45 -1.08 5.28
CA THR A 85 8.02 -1.31 5.01
C THR A 85 7.36 -2.15 6.10
N TYR A 86 7.98 -3.24 6.57
CA TYR A 86 7.40 -4.05 7.67
C TYR A 86 7.16 -3.23 8.93
N VAL A 87 8.15 -2.42 9.34
CA VAL A 87 8.03 -1.56 10.53
C VAL A 87 6.95 -0.50 10.34
N GLN A 88 6.92 0.14 9.17
CA GLN A 88 5.93 1.16 8.85
C GLN A 88 4.51 0.59 8.91
N ILE A 89 4.25 -0.54 8.26
CA ILE A 89 2.92 -1.16 8.27
C ILE A 89 2.56 -1.67 9.66
N GLY A 90 3.50 -2.29 10.37
CA GLY A 90 3.28 -2.73 11.75
C GLY A 90 2.85 -1.58 12.65
N LEU A 91 3.47 -0.41 12.52
CA LEU A 91 3.06 0.74 13.30
C LEU A 91 1.72 1.32 12.82
N ASP A 92 1.41 1.26 11.53
CA ASP A 92 0.10 1.64 11.02
C ASP A 92 -1.03 0.79 11.62
N THR A 93 -0.79 -0.50 11.88
CA THR A 93 -1.77 -1.35 12.61
C THR A 93 -2.01 -0.89 14.05
N VAL A 94 -0.96 -0.40 14.72
CA VAL A 94 -1.05 0.18 16.08
C VAL A 94 -1.83 1.50 16.06
N ILE A 95 -1.61 2.35 15.05
CA ILE A 95 -2.38 3.58 14.87
C ILE A 95 -3.87 3.27 14.64
N VAL A 96 -4.17 2.28 13.79
CA VAL A 96 -5.55 1.84 13.56
C VAL A 96 -6.18 1.31 14.84
N SER A 97 -5.44 0.54 15.64
CA SER A 97 -5.87 0.11 16.97
C SER A 97 -6.26 1.30 17.85
N LEU A 98 -5.39 2.32 17.90
CA LEU A 98 -5.60 3.52 18.69
C LEU A 98 -6.84 4.31 18.22
N ILE A 99 -7.05 4.42 16.90
CA ILE A 99 -8.25 5.04 16.32
C ILE A 99 -9.49 4.32 16.80
N ILE A 100 -9.54 2.98 16.68
CA ILE A 100 -10.69 2.17 17.07
C ILE A 100 -10.98 2.34 18.56
N TYR A 101 -9.94 2.35 19.39
CA TYR A 101 -10.07 2.58 20.83
C TYR A 101 -10.68 3.95 21.16
N VAL A 102 -10.14 5.03 20.58
CA VAL A 102 -10.61 6.41 20.82
C VAL A 102 -12.04 6.63 20.31
N THR A 103 -12.41 5.96 19.21
CA THR A 103 -13.71 6.15 18.54
C THR A 103 -14.83 5.24 19.08
N GLY A 104 -14.61 4.53 20.19
CA GLY A 104 -15.66 3.76 20.87
C GLY A 104 -15.68 2.26 20.56
N ASN A 105 -14.49 1.67 20.33
CA ASN A 105 -14.17 0.24 20.20
C ASN A 105 -15.29 -0.69 19.70
N TYR A 106 -16.17 -1.17 20.59
CA TYR A 106 -17.25 -2.11 20.24
C TYR A 106 -18.23 -1.61 19.17
N SER A 107 -18.50 -0.31 19.10
CA SER A 107 -19.42 0.26 18.10
C SER A 107 -18.68 0.97 16.95
N SER A 108 -17.35 0.95 16.97
CA SER A 108 -16.56 1.72 16.04
C SER A 108 -16.62 1.14 14.62
N ILE A 109 -17.21 1.91 13.72
CA ILE A 109 -17.24 1.64 12.28
C ILE A 109 -15.80 1.55 11.73
N PHE A 110 -14.82 2.21 12.35
CA PHE A 110 -13.42 2.26 11.90
C PHE A 110 -12.67 0.93 11.98
N SER A 111 -13.30 -0.15 12.48
CA SER A 111 -12.74 -1.51 12.42
C SER A 111 -12.39 -1.97 11.00
N PHE A 112 -13.05 -1.44 9.97
CA PHE A 112 -12.72 -1.74 8.56
C PHE A 112 -11.32 -1.22 8.15
N LEU A 113 -10.73 -0.28 8.88
CA LEU A 113 -9.39 0.26 8.59
C LEU A 113 -8.32 -0.83 8.58
N TYR A 114 -8.48 -1.88 9.39
CA TYR A 114 -7.60 -3.04 9.34
C TYR A 114 -7.60 -3.72 7.98
N LEU A 115 -8.76 -3.79 7.31
CA LEU A 115 -8.86 -4.39 5.98
C LEU A 115 -8.09 -3.56 4.96
N VAL A 116 -8.19 -2.23 5.03
CA VAL A 116 -7.40 -1.32 4.17
C VAL A 116 -5.90 -1.54 4.39
N VAL A 117 -5.48 -1.71 5.64
CA VAL A 117 -4.09 -2.03 5.99
C VAL A 117 -3.60 -3.34 5.39
N ILE A 118 -4.42 -4.37 5.51
CA ILE A 118 -4.12 -5.69 4.95
C ILE A 118 -4.04 -5.63 3.42
N ILE A 119 -4.98 -4.96 2.75
CA ILE A 119 -5.01 -4.82 1.29
C ILE A 119 -3.72 -4.19 0.78
N TYR A 120 -3.30 -3.05 1.35
CA TYR A 120 -2.09 -2.42 0.84
C TYR A 120 -0.83 -3.21 1.22
N SER A 121 -0.85 -3.93 2.35
CA SER A 121 0.29 -4.74 2.78
C SER A 121 0.59 -5.86 1.78
N SER A 122 -0.46 -6.44 1.15
CA SER A 122 -0.30 -7.45 0.10
C SER A 122 0.30 -6.86 -1.18
N MET A 123 0.01 -5.59 -1.49
CA MET A 123 0.58 -4.89 -2.65
C MET A 123 2.06 -4.56 -2.47
N LEU A 124 2.52 -4.38 -1.23
CA LEU A 124 3.89 -3.97 -0.89
C LEU A 124 4.79 -5.13 -0.48
N LEU A 125 4.33 -6.05 0.37
CA LEU A 125 5.12 -7.16 0.92
C LEU A 125 4.69 -8.53 0.42
N TYR A 126 3.78 -8.58 -0.55
CA TYR A 126 3.29 -9.80 -1.18
C TYR A 126 2.64 -10.76 -0.17
N ARG A 127 2.61 -12.05 -0.52
CA ARG A 127 1.92 -13.11 0.22
C ARG A 127 2.42 -13.30 1.64
N SER A 128 3.75 -13.40 1.81
CA SER A 128 4.34 -13.63 3.14
C SER A 128 4.12 -12.45 4.08
N GLY A 129 4.21 -11.21 3.58
CA GLY A 129 3.99 -10.04 4.42
C GLY A 129 2.52 -9.83 4.78
N SER A 130 1.60 -10.01 3.82
CA SER A 130 0.16 -9.86 4.04
C SER A 130 -0.35 -10.77 5.17
N MET A 131 0.08 -12.05 5.18
CA MET A 131 -0.32 -13.01 6.21
C MET A 131 0.22 -12.65 7.60
N VAL A 132 1.46 -12.16 7.70
CA VAL A 132 2.03 -11.71 8.97
C VAL A 132 1.27 -10.50 9.51
N ILE A 133 0.95 -9.54 8.64
CA ILE A 133 0.19 -8.34 9.03
C ILE A 133 -1.24 -8.70 9.42
N SER A 134 -1.92 -9.62 8.74
CA SER A 134 -3.27 -10.03 9.13
C SER A 134 -3.32 -10.75 10.47
N MET A 135 -2.30 -11.56 10.78
CA MET A 135 -2.11 -12.15 12.11
C MET A 135 -1.92 -11.05 13.16
N LEU A 136 -1.07 -10.07 12.88
CA LEU A 136 -0.83 -8.94 13.79
C LEU A 136 -2.11 -8.13 14.03
N CYS A 137 -2.86 -7.75 12.99
CA CYS A 137 -4.13 -7.04 13.11
C CYS A 137 -5.15 -7.82 13.92
N SER A 138 -5.27 -9.13 13.66
CA SER A 138 -6.20 -10.01 14.36
C SER A 138 -5.85 -10.12 15.84
N ALA A 139 -4.57 -10.28 16.16
CA ALA A 139 -4.07 -10.36 17.53
C ALA A 139 -4.25 -9.03 18.28
N GLN A 140 -3.91 -7.90 17.64
CA GLN A 140 -4.10 -6.57 18.22
C GLN A 140 -5.57 -6.27 18.50
N TYR A 141 -6.46 -6.55 17.53
CA TYR A 141 -7.88 -6.35 17.71
C TYR A 141 -8.46 -7.24 18.82
N ALA A 142 -8.12 -8.53 18.83
CA ALA A 142 -8.55 -9.44 19.90
C ALA A 142 -8.05 -8.98 21.28
N PHE A 143 -6.78 -8.56 21.37
CA PHE A 143 -6.20 -8.05 22.61
C PHE A 143 -6.91 -6.78 23.11
N LEU A 144 -7.18 -5.84 22.20
CA LEU A 144 -7.87 -4.58 22.50
C LEU A 144 -9.29 -4.86 23.04
N VAL A 145 -10.02 -5.78 22.40
CA VAL A 145 -11.35 -6.23 22.82
C VAL A 145 -11.33 -6.96 24.17
N ILE A 146 -10.33 -7.80 24.42
CA ILE A 146 -10.19 -8.53 25.70
C ILE A 146 -9.90 -7.56 26.85
N LEU A 147 -9.06 -6.56 26.63
CA LEU A 147 -8.76 -5.57 27.67
C LEU A 147 -9.95 -4.68 28.01
N GLU A 148 -10.81 -4.38 27.03
CA GLU A 148 -12.06 -3.69 27.27
C GLU A 148 -13.05 -4.57 28.05
N TYR A 149 -13.18 -5.85 27.68
CA TYR A 149 -14.02 -6.82 28.39
C TYR A 149 -13.62 -6.96 29.87
N ASN A 150 -12.32 -6.96 30.16
CA ASN A 150 -11.81 -7.01 31.53
C ASN A 150 -11.93 -5.67 32.30
N GLY A 151 -12.49 -4.62 31.68
CA GLY A 151 -12.68 -3.31 32.28
C GLY A 151 -11.40 -2.50 32.52
N VAL A 152 -10.25 -2.98 32.01
CA VAL A 152 -8.95 -2.30 32.11
C VAL A 152 -8.92 -1.08 31.19
N LEU A 153 -9.49 -1.22 29.99
CA LEU A 153 -9.68 -0.14 29.02
C LEU A 153 -11.13 0.32 29.06
N LYS A 154 -11.39 1.54 29.53
CA LYS A 154 -12.69 2.21 29.33
C LYS A 154 -12.66 2.90 27.97
N PRO A 155 -13.61 2.63 27.06
CA PRO A 155 -13.65 3.32 25.76
C PRO A 155 -13.82 4.82 25.99
N PHE A 156 -13.04 5.63 25.29
CA PHE A 156 -13.06 7.09 25.41
C PHE A 156 -14.26 7.73 24.68
N ALA A 157 -15.41 7.06 24.68
CA ALA A 157 -16.61 7.59 24.03
C ALA A 157 -17.06 8.86 24.76
N LEU A 158 -17.11 9.96 24.01
CA LEU A 158 -17.75 11.19 24.44
C LEU A 158 -19.21 10.89 24.80
N GLU A 159 -19.66 11.47 25.91
CA GLU A 159 -20.93 11.26 26.62
C GLU A 159 -20.96 10.07 27.58
N ASP A 160 -21.16 10.43 28.85
CA ASP A 160 -21.64 9.57 29.92
C ASP A 160 -22.91 8.84 29.46
N GLY A 161 -22.70 7.65 28.92
CA GLY A 161 -23.75 6.69 28.59
C GLY A 161 -23.47 5.41 29.34
N LEU A 162 -23.87 5.40 30.61
CA LEU A 162 -24.43 4.24 31.30
C LEU A 162 -23.73 2.92 30.96
N LEU A 163 -22.76 2.51 31.80
CA LEU A 163 -22.32 1.12 31.95
C LEU A 163 -22.68 0.29 30.73
N ALA A 164 -21.92 0.39 29.63
CA ALA A 164 -22.08 -0.49 28.49
C ALA A 164 -21.86 -1.90 29.02
N GLY A 165 -22.97 -2.47 29.50
CA GLY A 165 -22.97 -3.57 30.42
C GLY A 165 -22.34 -4.71 29.67
N ILE A 166 -21.32 -5.31 30.30
CA ILE A 166 -20.86 -6.68 30.09
C ILE A 166 -21.50 -7.23 28.82
N GLY A 167 -20.97 -6.83 27.65
CA GLY A 167 -21.53 -7.28 26.39
C GLY A 167 -21.55 -8.79 26.47
N ASP A 168 -22.71 -9.41 26.21
CA ASP A 168 -22.86 -10.86 26.33
C ASP A 168 -21.65 -11.51 25.65
N PHE A 169 -20.99 -12.45 26.34
CA PHE A 169 -19.72 -13.03 25.91
C PHE A 169 -19.82 -13.50 24.44
N ASN A 170 -21.01 -13.95 24.05
CA ASN A 170 -21.38 -14.29 22.69
C ASN A 170 -21.17 -13.16 21.68
N GLN A 171 -21.64 -11.93 21.94
CA GLN A 171 -21.52 -10.81 21.01
C GLN A 171 -20.06 -10.41 20.78
N VAL A 172 -19.27 -10.36 21.86
CA VAL A 172 -17.83 -10.09 21.81
C VAL A 172 -17.12 -11.17 21.00
N PHE A 173 -17.43 -12.44 21.28
CA PHE A 173 -16.86 -13.59 20.61
C PHE A 173 -17.19 -13.60 19.11
N TYR A 174 -18.45 -13.38 18.73
CA TYR A 174 -18.86 -13.30 17.32
C TYR A 174 -18.14 -12.16 16.59
N LYS A 175 -17.97 -11.00 17.22
CA LYS A 175 -17.28 -9.87 16.62
C LYS A 175 -15.79 -10.17 16.39
N ILE A 176 -15.11 -10.78 17.37
CA ILE A 176 -13.71 -11.23 17.21
C ILE A 176 -13.63 -12.24 16.06
N LEU A 177 -14.49 -13.25 16.04
CA LEU A 177 -14.50 -14.28 14.99
C LEU A 177 -14.70 -13.69 13.60
N ILE A 178 -15.69 -12.81 13.41
CA ILE A 178 -15.95 -12.15 12.12
C ILE A 178 -14.75 -11.31 11.70
N THR A 179 -14.15 -10.54 12.61
CA THR A 179 -12.97 -9.71 12.28
C THR A 179 -11.77 -10.56 11.90
N ILE A 180 -11.49 -11.65 12.64
CA ILE A 180 -10.41 -12.59 12.29
C ILE A 180 -10.68 -13.18 10.91
N PHE A 181 -11.87 -13.73 10.68
CA PHE A 181 -12.23 -14.34 9.40
C PHE A 181 -12.13 -13.35 8.25
N GLY A 182 -12.65 -12.13 8.43
CA GLY A 182 -12.56 -11.04 7.47
C GLY A 182 -11.11 -10.63 7.16
N CYS A 183 -10.27 -10.48 8.19
CA CYS A 183 -8.86 -10.15 8.02
C CYS A 183 -8.13 -11.22 7.21
N PHE A 184 -8.33 -12.50 7.53
CA PHE A 184 -7.70 -13.60 6.80
C PHE A 184 -8.24 -13.75 5.37
N ALA A 185 -9.55 -13.64 5.18
CA ALA A 185 -10.17 -13.69 3.85
C ALA A 185 -9.64 -12.58 2.95
N VAL A 186 -9.60 -11.34 3.45
CA VAL A 186 -9.05 -10.19 2.73
C VAL A 186 -7.55 -10.37 2.48
N ALA A 187 -6.78 -10.81 3.47
CA ALA A 187 -5.35 -11.06 3.31
C ALA A 187 -5.06 -12.08 2.20
N PHE A 188 -5.86 -13.15 2.16
CA PHE A 188 -5.75 -14.20 1.15
C PHE A 188 -6.15 -13.69 -0.24
N LEU A 189 -7.33 -13.08 -0.39
CA LEU A 189 -7.80 -12.55 -1.67
C LEU A 189 -6.88 -11.46 -2.21
N SER A 190 -6.51 -10.49 -1.37
CA SER A 190 -5.60 -9.41 -1.74
C SER A 190 -4.19 -9.93 -2.04
N SER A 191 -3.74 -11.03 -1.42
CA SER A 191 -2.49 -11.69 -1.78
C SER A 191 -2.56 -12.33 -3.16
N LEU A 192 -3.65 -13.05 -3.48
CA LEU A 192 -3.82 -13.68 -4.80
C LEU A 192 -3.84 -12.61 -5.91
N LEU A 193 -4.59 -11.53 -5.71
CA LEU A 193 -4.64 -10.40 -6.65
C LEU A 193 -3.28 -9.76 -6.83
N ALA A 194 -2.53 -9.57 -5.74
CA ALA A 194 -1.18 -9.00 -5.81
C ALA A 194 -0.20 -9.92 -6.57
N GLU A 195 -0.30 -11.25 -6.39
CA GLU A 195 0.50 -12.24 -7.11
C GLU A 195 0.17 -12.26 -8.61
N GLN A 196 -1.12 -12.27 -8.96
CA GLN A 196 -1.59 -12.21 -10.35
C GLN A 196 -1.14 -10.92 -11.03
N ALA A 197 -1.35 -9.76 -10.39
CA ALA A 197 -0.92 -8.47 -10.93
C ALA A 197 0.60 -8.41 -11.16
N ARG A 198 1.38 -9.06 -10.29
CA ARG A 198 2.83 -9.17 -10.47
C ARG A 198 3.20 -10.08 -11.65
N LYS A 199 2.51 -11.20 -11.82
CA LYS A 199 2.75 -12.12 -12.93
C LYS A 199 2.44 -11.44 -14.27
N SER A 200 1.30 -10.78 -14.39
CA SER A 200 0.93 -10.02 -15.60
C SER A 200 1.93 -8.89 -15.89
N ARG A 201 2.42 -8.16 -14.88
CA ARG A 201 3.46 -7.15 -15.08
C ARG A 201 4.78 -7.75 -15.59
N LYS A 202 5.18 -8.91 -15.09
CA LYS A 202 6.39 -9.61 -15.57
C LYS A 202 6.24 -10.05 -17.03
N GLU A 203 5.07 -10.59 -17.38
CA GLU A 203 4.77 -11.01 -18.77
C GLU A 203 4.76 -9.81 -19.72
N LEU A 204 4.15 -8.69 -19.31
CA LEU A 204 4.19 -7.44 -20.07
C LEU A 204 5.63 -6.96 -20.32
N TRP A 205 6.50 -6.96 -19.30
CA TRP A 205 7.90 -6.58 -19.48
C TRP A 205 8.69 -7.54 -20.38
N ALA A 206 8.39 -8.84 -20.32
CA ALA A 206 9.01 -9.81 -21.20
C ALA A 206 8.59 -9.60 -22.67
N MET A 207 7.30 -9.33 -22.91
CA MET A 207 6.80 -8.98 -24.24
C MET A 207 7.39 -7.66 -24.74
N GLU A 208 7.50 -6.64 -23.89
CA GLU A 208 8.11 -5.34 -24.26
C GLU A 208 9.57 -5.51 -24.70
N ASP A 209 10.36 -6.36 -24.02
CA ASP A 209 11.73 -6.65 -24.43
C ASP A 209 11.79 -7.41 -25.77
N GLN A 210 10.86 -8.35 -25.99
CA GLN A 210 10.79 -9.10 -27.24
C GLN A 210 10.44 -8.20 -28.43
N VAL A 211 9.43 -7.34 -28.29
CA VAL A 211 9.06 -6.35 -29.33
C VAL A 211 10.24 -5.44 -29.64
N ARG A 212 10.90 -4.89 -28.61
CA ARG A 212 12.08 -4.04 -28.79
C ARG A 212 13.24 -4.75 -29.51
N ARG A 213 13.39 -6.07 -29.36
CA ARG A 213 14.39 -6.86 -30.11
C ARG A 213 13.99 -7.03 -31.57
N VAL A 214 12.72 -7.34 -31.83
CA VAL A 214 12.21 -7.51 -33.20
C VAL A 214 12.34 -6.20 -33.98
N GLU A 215 11.98 -5.05 -33.39
CA GLU A 215 12.14 -3.74 -34.02
C GLU A 215 13.60 -3.44 -34.39
N LYS A 216 14.56 -3.78 -33.51
CA LYS A 216 15.99 -3.63 -33.81
C LYS A 216 16.44 -4.51 -34.97
N MET A 217 15.97 -5.76 -35.03
CA MET A 217 16.31 -6.68 -36.13
C MET A 217 15.69 -6.20 -37.45
N ALA A 218 14.47 -5.70 -37.43
CA ALA A 218 13.81 -5.12 -38.60
C ALA A 218 14.57 -3.90 -39.13
N ALA A 219 14.97 -2.97 -38.25
CA ALA A 219 15.78 -1.80 -38.62
C ALA A 219 17.14 -2.19 -39.23
N VAL A 220 17.80 -3.22 -38.68
CA VAL A 220 19.04 -3.76 -39.26
C VAL A 220 18.78 -4.40 -40.63
N GLY A 221 17.68 -5.13 -40.79
CA GLY A 221 17.28 -5.72 -42.06
C GLY A 221 16.99 -4.67 -43.14
N GLU A 222 16.30 -3.59 -42.78
CA GLU A 222 16.01 -2.46 -43.67
C GLU A 222 17.30 -1.75 -44.10
N MET A 223 18.21 -1.46 -43.15
CA MET A 223 19.52 -0.88 -43.47
C MET A 223 20.36 -1.82 -44.35
N ALA A 224 20.36 -3.13 -44.08
CA ALA A 224 21.07 -4.12 -44.89
C ALA A 224 20.51 -4.22 -46.32
N ALA A 225 19.19 -4.15 -46.49
CA ALA A 225 18.55 -4.13 -47.80
C ALA A 225 18.86 -2.83 -48.56
N GLY A 226 18.83 -1.68 -47.89
CA GLY A 226 19.25 -0.40 -48.46
C GLY A 226 20.71 -0.42 -48.92
N LEU A 227 21.63 -0.89 -48.06
CA LEU A 227 23.04 -1.07 -48.40
C LEU A 227 23.24 -2.05 -49.57
N ALA A 228 22.53 -3.18 -49.59
CA ALA A 228 22.60 -4.13 -50.69
C ALA A 228 22.15 -3.51 -52.02
N HIS A 229 21.10 -2.69 -51.98
CA HIS A 229 20.61 -2.00 -53.16
C HIS A 229 21.62 -0.95 -53.66
N GLU A 230 22.24 -0.20 -52.74
CA GLU A 230 23.26 0.79 -53.05
C GLU A 230 24.57 0.19 -53.54
N ILE A 231 24.97 -1.01 -53.11
CA ILE A 231 26.16 -1.73 -53.62
C ILE A 231 25.90 -2.28 -55.02
N LYS A 232 24.68 -2.75 -55.30
CA LYS A 232 24.34 -3.31 -56.63
C LYS A 232 24.46 -2.27 -57.74
N ASN A 233 24.16 -1.00 -57.44
CA ASN A 233 24.18 0.10 -58.39
C ASN A 233 25.59 0.40 -58.98
N PRO A 234 26.66 0.65 -58.21
CA PRO A 234 28.00 0.85 -58.73
C PRO A 234 28.54 -0.41 -59.39
N LEU A 235 28.19 -1.60 -58.90
CA LEU A 235 28.63 -2.87 -59.50
C LEU A 235 28.04 -3.06 -60.91
N ALA A 236 26.76 -2.73 -61.09
CA ALA A 236 26.12 -2.70 -62.40
C ALA A 236 26.78 -1.66 -63.32
N SER A 237 27.12 -0.47 -62.81
CA SER A 237 27.86 0.55 -63.56
C SER A 237 29.25 0.05 -64.00
N MET A 238 30.01 -0.58 -63.10
CA MET A 238 31.36 -1.10 -63.42
C MET A 238 31.30 -2.23 -64.45
N THR A 239 30.32 -3.13 -64.32
CA THR A 239 30.12 -4.23 -65.27
C THR A 239 29.73 -3.70 -66.64
N GLY A 240 28.84 -2.71 -66.69
CA GLY A 240 28.46 -2.03 -67.94
C GLY A 240 29.64 -1.33 -68.62
N SER A 241 30.54 -0.70 -67.85
CA SER A 241 31.76 -0.09 -68.39
C SER A 241 32.75 -1.12 -68.95
N ILE A 242 32.87 -2.31 -68.34
CA ILE A 242 33.73 -3.40 -68.83
C ILE A 242 33.20 -3.98 -70.13
N GLN A 243 31.87 -4.01 -70.32
CA GLN A 243 31.23 -4.66 -71.47
C GLN A 243 31.21 -3.80 -72.74
N ILE A 244 31.55 -2.51 -72.63
CA ILE A 244 31.64 -1.55 -73.75
C ILE A 244 33.09 -1.43 -74.27
N LEU A 245 34.08 -1.97 -73.52
CA LEU A 245 35.48 -2.10 -73.92
C LEU A 245 35.73 -3.41 -74.65
#